data_AF-A0A552H9Z8-F1
#
_entry.id   AF-A0A552H9Z8-F1
#
_cell.length_a   1.000
_cell.length_b   1.000
_cell.length_c   1.000
_cell.angle_alpha   90.00
_cell.angle_beta   90.00
_cell.angle_gamma   90.00
#
_symmetry.space_group_name_H-M   'P 1'
#
loop_
_entity.id
_entity.type
_entity.pdbx_description
1 polymer ?
#
loop_
_entity_poly.entity_id
_entity_poly.type
_entity_poly.pdbx_seq_one_letter_code
_entity_poly.pdbx_strand_id
1 'polypeptide(L)'
;MTIFERLTNFVHRVFKTNLEIFLEALKHSPNAQGYVSGSITELLLKKKLEEEYGFEVKRIREKWEGRKHPNHHGDFYFRKPESNLWYVVESKGVKSNSEKWHKLYNFEKLKIFLIAHSGKIDWIDQNGNIEEQVIEWIHRELPKFQDEFSTTIYEYEEIQNYNPQRETAKSRAVKALKHLSREEINALFDSRLNYVMSKIRILETHFVSGKSA
;
A
#
# COMPACT_ATOMS: atom_id res chain seq x y z
N MET A 1 -30.73 -15.37 8.91
CA MET A 1 -30.10 -14.10 9.30
C MET A 1 -29.01 -13.77 8.30
N THR A 2 -29.12 -12.63 7.62
CA THR A 2 -28.19 -12.21 6.56
C THR A 2 -26.85 -11.75 7.14
N ILE A 3 -25.80 -11.65 6.32
CA ILE A 3 -24.52 -11.10 6.76
C ILE A 3 -24.67 -9.64 7.22
N PHE A 4 -25.54 -8.88 6.56
CA PHE A 4 -25.83 -7.49 6.92
C PHE A 4 -26.41 -7.40 8.34
N GLU A 5 -27.44 -8.19 8.65
CA GLU A 5 -28.03 -8.24 9.99
C GLU A 5 -27.00 -8.65 11.06
N ARG A 6 -26.15 -9.63 10.75
CA ARG A 6 -25.09 -10.09 11.67
C ARG A 6 -24.06 -8.99 11.94
N LEU A 7 -23.68 -8.25 10.91
CA LEU A 7 -22.74 -7.13 11.03
C LEU A 7 -23.36 -5.97 11.82
N THR A 8 -24.61 -5.59 11.52
CA THR A 8 -25.36 -4.56 12.26
C THR A 8 -25.44 -4.92 13.74
N ASN A 9 -25.83 -6.15 14.08
CA ASN A 9 -25.92 -6.61 15.46
C ASN A 9 -24.56 -6.65 16.16
N PHE A 10 -23.49 -7.03 15.45
CA PHE A 10 -22.13 -6.98 15.98
C PHE A 10 -21.71 -5.55 16.30
N VAL A 11 -21.89 -4.63 15.37
CA VAL A 11 -21.49 -3.22 15.54
C VAL A 11 -22.26 -2.57 16.68
N HIS A 12 -23.58 -2.78 16.73
CA HIS A 12 -24.41 -2.29 17.81
C HIS A 12 -24.00 -2.88 19.17
N ARG A 13 -23.73 -4.19 19.24
CA ARG A 13 -23.41 -4.83 20.52
C ARG A 13 -22.02 -4.48 21.03
N VAL A 14 -21.02 -4.44 20.16
CA VAL A 14 -19.60 -4.30 20.54
C VAL A 14 -19.20 -2.83 20.63
N PHE A 15 -19.54 -2.02 19.63
CA PHE A 15 -19.13 -0.62 19.55
C PHE A 15 -20.21 0.36 20.03
N LYS A 16 -21.40 -0.14 20.39
CA LYS A 16 -22.51 0.68 20.91
C LYS A 16 -22.90 1.81 19.96
N THR A 17 -22.86 1.54 18.65
CA THR A 17 -23.14 2.50 17.59
C THR A 17 -23.81 1.83 16.38
N ASN A 18 -24.11 2.59 15.33
CA ASN A 18 -24.67 2.09 14.06
C ASN A 18 -23.60 1.90 12.97
N LEU A 19 -23.99 1.35 11.83
CA LEU A 19 -23.06 1.09 10.72
C LEU A 19 -22.50 2.37 10.09
N GLU A 20 -23.27 3.46 10.03
CA GLU A 20 -22.79 4.72 9.46
C GLU A 20 -21.63 5.30 10.27
N ILE A 21 -21.81 5.46 11.58
CA ILE A 21 -20.77 6.01 12.47
C ILE A 21 -19.55 5.08 12.51
N PHE A 22 -19.76 3.77 12.53
CA PHE A 22 -18.67 2.80 12.48
C PHE A 22 -17.84 2.92 11.19
N LEU A 23 -18.51 3.07 10.04
CA LEU A 23 -17.84 3.25 8.75
C LEU A 23 -17.06 4.56 8.70
N GLU A 24 -17.64 5.67 9.14
CA GLU A 24 -16.96 6.97 9.16
C GLU A 24 -15.75 6.97 10.10
N ALA A 25 -15.86 6.34 11.28
CA ALA A 25 -14.74 6.17 12.18
C ALA A 25 -13.59 5.34 11.54
N LEU A 26 -13.93 4.27 10.81
CA LEU A 26 -12.95 3.49 10.05
C LEU A 26 -12.32 4.31 8.91
N LYS A 27 -13.10 5.11 8.18
CA LYS A 27 -12.57 5.97 7.10
C LYS A 27 -11.57 7.00 7.61
N HIS A 28 -11.86 7.62 8.76
CA HIS A 28 -11.00 8.65 9.33
C HIS A 28 -9.71 8.13 9.98
N SER A 29 -9.59 6.82 10.22
CA SER A 29 -8.43 6.23 10.89
C SER A 29 -7.69 5.24 9.96
N PRO A 30 -6.66 5.71 9.22
CA PRO A 30 -5.79 4.84 8.41
C PRO A 30 -5.18 3.70 9.23
N ASN A 31 -4.86 3.94 10.51
CA ASN A 31 -4.35 2.93 11.41
C ASN A 31 -5.38 1.83 11.68
N ALA A 32 -6.64 2.18 11.96
CA ALA A 32 -7.70 1.20 12.17
C ALA A 32 -7.94 0.33 10.92
N GLN A 33 -7.97 0.95 9.74
CA GLN A 33 -8.02 0.21 8.47
C GLN A 33 -6.82 -0.73 8.32
N GLY A 34 -5.63 -0.28 8.74
CA GLY A 34 -4.42 -1.08 8.75
C GLY A 34 -4.53 -2.33 9.63
N TYR A 35 -5.05 -2.20 10.84
CA TYR A 35 -5.28 -3.34 11.75
C TYR A 35 -6.34 -4.32 11.23
N VAL A 36 -7.45 -3.79 10.69
CA VAL A 36 -8.50 -4.61 10.09
C VAL A 36 -7.95 -5.37 8.87
N SER A 37 -7.18 -4.70 8.01
CA SER A 37 -6.53 -5.31 6.85
C SER A 37 -5.53 -6.42 7.26
N GLY A 38 -4.74 -6.20 8.31
CA GLY A 38 -3.85 -7.24 8.87
C GLY A 38 -4.65 -8.46 9.35
N SER A 39 -5.71 -8.22 10.13
CA SER A 39 -6.59 -9.28 10.64
C SER A 39 -7.30 -10.07 9.53
N ILE A 40 -7.72 -9.39 8.45
CA ILE A 40 -8.30 -10.03 7.26
C ILE A 40 -7.25 -10.93 6.59
N THR A 41 -6.01 -10.44 6.43
CA THR A 41 -4.93 -11.20 5.79
C THR A 41 -4.60 -12.46 6.59
N GLU A 42 -4.48 -12.35 7.92
CA GLU A 42 -4.33 -13.49 8.83
C GLU A 42 -5.47 -14.51 8.68
N LEU A 43 -6.73 -14.04 8.65
CA LEU A 43 -7.91 -14.90 8.52
C LEU A 43 -7.94 -15.64 7.18
N LEU A 44 -7.63 -14.94 6.08
CA LEU A 44 -7.57 -15.53 4.74
C LEU A 44 -6.44 -16.55 4.65
N LEU A 45 -5.26 -16.25 5.19
CA LEU A 45 -4.14 -17.20 5.23
C LEU A 45 -4.53 -18.46 6.02
N LYS A 46 -5.10 -18.30 7.22
CA LYS A 46 -5.54 -19.43 8.05
C LYS A 46 -6.54 -20.31 7.28
N LYS A 47 -7.57 -19.69 6.68
CA LYS A 47 -8.57 -20.41 5.88
C LYS A 47 -7.94 -21.16 4.73
N LYS A 48 -7.04 -20.54 3.98
CA LYS A 48 -6.35 -21.19 2.86
C LYS A 48 -5.52 -22.39 3.34
N LEU A 49 -4.77 -22.24 4.42
CA LEU A 49 -3.98 -23.33 5.02
C LEU A 49 -4.86 -24.50 5.47
N GLU A 50 -5.99 -24.23 6.12
CA GLU A 50 -6.90 -25.27 6.62
C GLU A 50 -7.76 -25.89 5.52
N GLU A 51 -8.43 -25.07 4.71
CA GLU A 51 -9.48 -25.49 3.76
C GLU A 51 -8.89 -26.01 2.44
N GLU A 52 -7.85 -25.36 1.90
CA GLU A 52 -7.25 -25.77 0.60
C GLU A 52 -6.11 -26.77 0.78
N TYR A 53 -5.30 -26.61 1.84
CA TYR A 53 -4.09 -27.44 2.03
C TYR A 53 -4.24 -28.49 3.13
N GLY A 54 -5.33 -28.47 3.90
CA GLY A 54 -5.60 -29.47 4.96
C GLY A 54 -4.68 -29.37 6.17
N PHE A 55 -4.04 -28.23 6.40
CA PHE A 55 -3.08 -28.05 7.50
C PHE A 55 -3.80 -27.84 8.82
N GLU A 56 -3.19 -28.30 9.92
CA GLU A 56 -3.61 -27.90 11.27
C GLU A 56 -3.00 -26.53 11.59
N VAL A 57 -3.82 -25.53 11.92
CA VAL A 57 -3.37 -24.16 12.17
C VAL A 57 -3.82 -23.67 13.54
N LYS A 58 -2.89 -23.11 14.34
CA LYS A 58 -3.16 -22.55 15.67
C LYS A 58 -2.64 -21.12 15.76
N ARG A 59 -3.49 -20.18 16.16
CA ARG A 59 -3.09 -18.78 16.38
C ARG A 59 -2.15 -18.66 17.57
N ILE A 60 -1.04 -17.95 17.38
CA ILE A 60 -0.14 -17.52 18.45
C ILE A 60 -0.78 -16.31 19.13
N ARG A 61 -1.03 -16.39 20.43
CA ARG A 61 -1.59 -15.26 21.18
C ARG A 61 -0.54 -14.17 21.38
N GLU A 62 -0.95 -12.92 21.18
CA GLU A 62 -0.10 -11.74 21.41
C GLU A 62 0.27 -11.61 22.89
N LYS A 63 -0.73 -11.78 23.78
CA LYS A 63 -0.52 -11.92 25.22
C LYS A 63 -0.30 -13.39 25.57
N TRP A 64 0.95 -13.74 25.85
CA TRP A 64 1.36 -15.08 26.28
C TRP A 64 1.35 -15.16 27.82
N GLU A 65 0.77 -16.22 28.36
CA GLU A 65 0.88 -16.52 29.79
C GLU A 65 2.11 -17.40 30.03
N GLY A 66 3.06 -16.93 30.83
CA GLY A 66 4.32 -17.63 31.12
C GLY A 66 5.49 -17.23 30.22
N ARG A 67 6.55 -18.04 30.18
CA ARG A 67 7.76 -17.76 29.39
C ARG A 67 7.51 -18.13 27.91
N LYS A 68 7.49 -17.13 27.04
CA LYS A 68 7.42 -17.32 25.58
C LYS A 68 8.74 -17.93 25.08
N HIS A 69 8.67 -18.99 24.28
CA HIS A 69 9.86 -19.57 23.66
C HIS A 69 10.46 -18.54 22.68
N PRO A 70 11.80 -18.38 22.61
CA PRO A 70 12.45 -17.35 21.78
C PRO A 70 12.15 -17.48 20.29
N ASN A 71 11.76 -18.66 19.80
CA ASN A 71 11.52 -18.88 18.37
C ASN A 71 10.04 -18.75 17.98
N HIS A 72 9.15 -18.30 18.88
CA HIS A 72 7.72 -18.20 18.65
C HIS A 72 7.30 -16.79 18.20
N HIS A 73 8.03 -16.24 17.23
CA HIS A 73 7.74 -14.93 16.63
C HIS A 73 6.97 -15.13 15.32
N GLY A 74 5.63 -15.05 15.39
CA GLY A 74 4.75 -15.13 14.24
C GLY A 74 3.28 -15.15 14.66
N ASP A 75 2.38 -15.30 13.69
CA ASP A 75 0.93 -15.25 13.88
C ASP A 75 0.31 -16.63 14.08
N PHE A 76 0.88 -17.66 13.43
CA PHE A 76 0.37 -19.02 13.48
C PHE A 76 1.47 -20.05 13.69
N TYR A 77 1.13 -21.10 14.43
CA TYR A 77 1.72 -22.41 14.23
C TYR A 77 0.93 -23.14 13.15
N PHE A 78 1.62 -23.83 12.23
CA PHE A 78 0.96 -24.73 11.30
C PHE A 78 1.70 -26.05 11.17
N ARG A 79 0.96 -27.11 10.82
CA ARG A 79 1.45 -28.47 10.67
C ARG A 79 0.78 -29.11 9.45
N LYS A 80 1.59 -29.70 8.58
CA LYS A 80 1.10 -30.48 7.43
C LYS A 80 0.38 -31.74 7.91
N PRO A 81 -0.57 -32.30 7.14
CA PRO A 81 -1.09 -33.63 7.38
C PRO A 81 0.05 -34.63 7.60
N GLU A 82 -0.12 -35.51 8.57
CA GLU A 82 0.80 -36.64 8.85
C GLU A 82 2.22 -36.24 9.31
N SER A 83 2.55 -34.94 9.38
CA SER A 83 3.81 -34.44 9.92
C SER A 83 3.71 -34.21 11.42
N ASN A 84 4.78 -34.52 12.17
CA ASN A 84 4.93 -34.14 13.58
C ASN A 84 5.62 -32.78 13.77
N LEU A 85 6.11 -32.18 12.68
CA LEU A 85 6.81 -30.89 12.70
C LEU A 85 5.83 -29.73 12.68
N TRP A 86 6.00 -28.81 13.63
CA TRP A 86 5.33 -27.52 13.69
C TRP A 86 6.21 -26.43 13.12
N TYR A 87 5.60 -25.55 12.34
CA TYR A 87 6.24 -24.39 11.74
C TYR A 87 5.57 -23.12 12.27
N VAL A 88 6.34 -22.05 12.38
CA VAL A 88 5.82 -20.71 12.69
C VAL A 88 5.73 -19.92 11.39
N VAL A 89 4.61 -19.26 11.15
CA VAL A 89 4.43 -18.34 10.03
C VAL A 89 3.97 -16.98 10.53
N GLU A 90 4.55 -15.93 9.97
CA GLU A 90 4.10 -14.55 10.13
C GLU A 90 3.53 -14.05 8.81
N SER A 91 2.29 -13.58 8.87
CA SER A 91 1.56 -12.98 7.78
C SER A 91 1.80 -11.48 7.77
N LYS A 92 2.71 -11.03 6.92
CA LYS A 92 2.87 -9.60 6.66
C LYS A 92 2.08 -9.25 5.40
N GLY A 93 1.02 -8.46 5.57
CA GLY A 93 0.37 -7.81 4.43
C GLY A 93 1.40 -6.96 3.71
N VAL A 94 1.63 -7.21 2.42
CA VAL A 94 2.57 -6.41 1.64
C VAL A 94 1.91 -5.07 1.34
N LYS A 95 2.31 -4.04 2.09
CA LYS A 95 1.97 -2.65 1.79
C LYS A 95 3.18 -2.04 1.12
N SER A 96 3.10 -1.87 -0.20
CA SER A 96 4.00 -0.96 -0.88
C SER A 96 3.31 0.41 -0.91
N ASN A 97 3.97 1.40 -0.31
CA ASN A 97 3.67 2.82 -0.51
C ASN A 97 4.70 3.43 -1.49
N SER A 98 5.33 2.58 -2.31
CA SER A 98 6.49 2.94 -3.12
C SER A 98 6.13 3.99 -4.16
N GLU A 99 4.91 3.95 -4.70
CA GLU A 99 4.41 4.98 -5.62
C GLU A 99 4.41 6.36 -4.97
N LYS A 100 3.96 6.44 -3.71
CA LYS A 100 3.97 7.68 -2.93
C LYS A 100 5.39 8.09 -2.55
N TRP A 101 6.19 7.15 -2.06
CA TRP A 101 7.57 7.37 -1.62
C TRP A 101 8.47 7.89 -2.75
N HIS A 102 8.37 7.28 -3.93
CA HIS A 102 9.11 7.69 -5.14
C HIS A 102 8.45 8.85 -5.88
N LYS A 103 7.31 9.35 -5.39
CA LYS A 103 6.54 10.46 -5.97
C LYS A 103 6.13 10.22 -7.43
N LEU A 104 5.69 9.00 -7.75
CA LEU A 104 5.37 8.56 -9.12
C LEU A 104 4.12 9.23 -9.71
N TYR A 105 3.36 9.97 -8.88
CA TYR A 105 2.32 10.89 -9.34
C TYR A 105 2.87 12.13 -10.09
N ASN A 106 4.19 12.24 -10.26
CA ASN A 106 4.86 13.23 -11.10
C ASN A 106 5.50 12.54 -12.32
N PHE A 107 5.23 13.04 -13.53
CA PHE A 107 5.67 12.44 -14.80
C PHE A 107 7.15 12.08 -14.82
N GLU A 108 8.05 13.03 -14.53
CA GLU A 108 9.49 12.80 -14.56
C GLU A 108 9.94 11.73 -13.56
N LYS A 109 9.28 11.63 -12.41
CA LYS A 109 9.58 10.59 -11.41
C LYS A 109 9.13 9.22 -11.89
N LEU A 110 7.94 9.13 -12.48
CA LEU A 110 7.45 7.89 -13.08
C LEU A 110 8.33 7.42 -14.24
N LYS A 111 8.67 8.31 -15.17
CA LYS A 111 9.55 8.03 -16.31
C LYS A 111 10.89 7.46 -15.85
N ILE A 112 11.60 8.17 -14.96
CA ILE A 112 12.89 7.72 -14.44
C ILE A 112 12.75 6.37 -13.72
N PHE A 113 11.69 6.18 -12.94
CA PHE A 113 11.46 4.94 -12.20
C PHE A 113 11.27 3.74 -13.15
N LEU A 114 10.46 3.89 -14.20
CA LEU A 114 10.21 2.82 -15.18
C LEU A 114 11.47 2.49 -15.99
N ILE A 115 12.23 3.50 -16.41
CA ILE A 115 13.52 3.29 -17.11
C ILE A 115 14.49 2.51 -16.22
N ALA A 116 14.64 2.92 -14.95
CA ALA A 116 15.55 2.27 -14.01
C ALA A 116 15.17 0.81 -13.70
N HIS A 117 13.90 0.45 -13.88
CA HIS A 117 13.37 -0.90 -13.64
C HIS A 117 13.01 -1.65 -14.93
N SER A 118 13.44 -1.15 -16.08
CA SER A 118 13.06 -1.67 -17.40
C SER A 118 13.32 -3.16 -17.58
N GLY A 119 14.42 -3.69 -17.04
CA GLY A 119 14.73 -5.13 -17.08
C GLY A 119 13.77 -6.03 -16.29
N LYS A 120 12.82 -5.46 -15.54
CA LYS A 120 11.77 -6.18 -14.79
C LYS A 120 10.37 -5.99 -15.38
N ILE A 121 10.26 -5.28 -16.51
CA ILE A 121 9.00 -4.88 -17.11
C ILE A 121 8.83 -5.61 -18.43
N ASP A 122 7.90 -6.57 -18.47
CA ASP A 122 7.77 -7.52 -19.57
C ASP A 122 7.41 -6.90 -20.93
N TRP A 123 6.80 -5.70 -20.95
CA TRP A 123 6.43 -5.01 -22.19
C TRP A 123 7.54 -4.14 -22.78
N ILE A 124 8.68 -3.99 -22.10
CA ILE A 124 9.81 -3.20 -22.60
C ILE A 124 10.76 -4.12 -23.38
N ASP A 125 10.92 -3.84 -24.68
CA ASP A 125 11.97 -4.45 -25.48
C ASP A 125 13.32 -3.84 -25.11
N GLN A 126 14.19 -4.68 -24.53
CA GLN A 126 15.53 -4.28 -24.08
C GLN A 126 16.49 -3.96 -25.24
N ASN A 127 16.14 -4.32 -26.47
CA ASN A 127 16.94 -4.02 -27.66
C ASN A 127 16.54 -2.69 -28.31
N GLY A 128 15.40 -2.11 -27.90
CA GLY A 128 14.88 -0.85 -28.42
C GLY A 128 15.28 0.36 -27.57
N ASN A 129 14.77 1.53 -27.97
CA ASN A 129 14.90 2.75 -27.17
C ASN A 129 13.97 2.69 -25.95
N ILE A 130 14.52 2.40 -24.77
CA ILE A 130 13.75 2.22 -23.53
C ILE A 130 13.04 3.52 -23.12
N GLU A 131 13.69 4.68 -23.26
CA GLU A 131 13.09 5.96 -22.85
C GLU A 131 11.87 6.30 -23.70
N GLU A 132 11.96 6.11 -25.01
CA GLU A 132 10.85 6.35 -25.94
C GLU A 132 9.69 5.40 -25.67
N GLN A 133 9.94 4.10 -25.52
CA GLN A 133 8.92 3.12 -25.13
C GLN A 133 8.20 3.49 -23.84
N VAL A 134 8.94 3.96 -22.82
CA VAL A 134 8.36 4.40 -21.54
C VAL A 134 7.51 5.66 -21.72
N ILE A 135 7.99 6.67 -22.45
CA ILE A 135 7.23 7.91 -22.69
C ILE A 135 5.94 7.63 -23.45
N GLU A 136 6.02 6.86 -24.54
CA GLU A 136 4.86 6.46 -25.33
C GLU A 136 3.85 5.69 -24.49
N TRP A 137 4.32 4.75 -23.67
CA TRP A 137 3.46 4.00 -22.76
C TRP A 137 2.77 4.92 -21.75
N ILE A 138 3.50 5.85 -21.12
CA ILE A 138 2.90 6.81 -20.17
C ILE A 138 1.84 7.67 -20.86
N HIS A 139 2.13 8.19 -22.06
CA HIS A 139 1.17 9.02 -22.79
C HIS A 139 -0.07 8.25 -23.23
N ARG A 140 0.07 6.98 -23.60
CA ARG A 140 -1.05 6.11 -23.99
C ARG A 140 -1.90 5.69 -22.80
N GLU A 141 -1.28 5.21 -21.73
CA GLU A 141 -1.98 4.62 -20.58
C GLU A 141 -2.39 5.65 -19.52
N LEU A 142 -1.65 6.76 -19.43
CA LEU A 142 -1.83 7.83 -18.46
C LEU A 142 -1.88 9.20 -19.15
N PRO A 143 -2.78 9.42 -20.14
CA PRO A 143 -2.81 10.61 -20.98
C PRO A 143 -2.93 11.93 -20.22
N LYS A 144 -3.50 11.93 -19.01
CA LYS A 144 -3.59 13.14 -18.17
C LYS A 144 -2.23 13.75 -17.84
N PHE A 145 -1.13 12.99 -17.93
CA PHE A 145 0.21 13.56 -17.75
C PHE A 145 0.62 14.55 -18.86
N GLN A 146 -0.04 14.50 -20.02
CA GLN A 146 0.22 15.43 -21.11
C GLN A 146 -0.38 16.82 -20.84
N ASP A 147 -1.46 16.90 -20.06
CA ASP A 147 -2.22 18.13 -19.80
C ASP A 147 -2.50 18.36 -18.31
N GLU A 148 -3.53 17.73 -17.74
CA GLU A 148 -4.07 17.96 -16.39
C GLU A 148 -2.99 17.77 -15.30
N PHE A 149 -2.11 16.80 -15.49
CA PHE A 149 -1.02 16.43 -14.57
C PHE A 149 0.37 16.79 -15.09
N SER A 150 0.45 17.67 -16.11
CA SER A 150 1.72 18.15 -16.68
C SER A 150 2.63 18.85 -15.65
N THR A 151 2.04 19.56 -14.68
CA THR A 151 2.80 20.30 -13.66
C THR A 151 3.13 19.41 -12.46
N THR A 152 4.39 19.41 -12.02
CA THR A 152 4.85 18.72 -10.80
C THR A 152 4.19 19.28 -9.55
N ILE A 153 3.70 18.39 -8.67
CA ILE A 153 3.18 18.76 -7.34
C ILE A 153 4.16 18.39 -6.22
N TYR A 154 4.08 19.14 -5.11
CA TYR A 154 5.00 19.11 -3.97
C TYR A 154 4.24 19.05 -2.65
N GLU A 155 4.84 18.47 -1.61
CA GLU A 155 4.16 18.32 -0.32
C GLU A 155 3.93 19.69 0.33
N TYR A 156 2.92 19.79 1.19
CA TYR A 156 2.55 21.07 1.81
C TYR A 156 3.76 21.69 2.54
N GLU A 157 4.50 20.89 3.30
CA GLU A 157 5.71 21.30 4.00
C GLU A 157 6.81 21.72 3.02
N GLU A 158 6.97 21.03 1.88
CA GLU A 158 7.93 21.43 0.85
C GLU A 158 7.56 22.80 0.26
N ILE A 159 6.27 23.07 0.05
CA ILE A 159 5.77 24.33 -0.51
C ILE A 159 5.98 25.49 0.46
N GLN A 160 5.62 25.31 1.72
CA GLN A 160 5.74 26.37 2.73
C GLN A 160 7.21 26.73 3.01
N ASN A 161 8.10 25.74 3.01
CA ASN A 161 9.52 25.95 3.30
C ASN A 161 10.35 26.38 2.08
N TYR A 162 9.75 26.44 0.88
CA TYR A 162 10.49 26.77 -0.34
C TYR A 162 10.64 28.27 -0.56
N ASN A 163 11.89 28.75 -0.51
CA ASN A 163 12.24 30.15 -0.73
C ASN A 163 13.20 30.30 -1.94
N PRO A 164 12.68 30.47 -3.18
CA PRO A 164 13.51 30.55 -4.37
C PRO A 164 14.21 31.90 -4.48
N GLN A 165 15.51 31.88 -4.81
CA GLN A 165 16.30 33.08 -5.13
C GLN A 165 16.17 33.51 -6.61
N ARG A 166 15.68 32.61 -7.48
CA ARG A 166 15.48 32.84 -8.92
C ARG A 166 14.29 32.04 -9.42
N GLU A 167 13.68 32.48 -10.52
CA GLU A 167 12.59 31.74 -11.14
C GLU A 167 13.11 30.46 -11.84
N THR A 168 12.46 29.33 -11.57
CA THR A 168 12.72 28.00 -12.11
C THR A 168 11.39 27.28 -12.36
N ALA A 169 11.41 26.13 -13.05
CA ALA A 169 10.21 25.30 -13.19
C ALA A 169 9.61 24.91 -11.83
N LYS A 170 10.46 24.55 -10.85
CA LYS A 170 10.02 24.27 -9.48
C LYS A 170 9.39 25.50 -8.82
N SER A 171 9.99 26.68 -8.95
CA SER A 171 9.42 27.87 -8.31
C SER A 171 8.07 28.27 -8.90
N ARG A 172 7.87 28.11 -10.21
CA ARG A 172 6.57 28.33 -10.85
C ARG A 172 5.52 27.34 -10.34
N ALA A 173 5.86 26.06 -10.28
CA ALA A 173 4.98 25.02 -9.75
C ALA A 173 4.63 25.26 -8.28
N VAL A 174 5.60 25.55 -7.42
CA VAL A 174 5.37 25.87 -6.00
C VAL A 174 4.51 27.12 -5.84
N LYS A 175 4.77 28.18 -6.62
CA LYS A 175 3.97 29.42 -6.60
C LYS A 175 2.51 29.14 -6.96
N ALA A 176 2.25 28.25 -7.92
CA ALA A 176 0.90 27.83 -8.28
C ALA A 176 0.19 27.06 -7.15
N LEU A 177 0.91 26.39 -6.27
CA LEU A 177 0.32 25.61 -5.16
C LEU A 177 0.23 26.38 -3.84
N LYS A 178 0.91 27.52 -3.72
CA LYS A 178 1.09 28.24 -2.44
C LYS A 178 -0.21 28.77 -1.81
N HIS A 179 -1.26 28.92 -2.60
CA HIS A 179 -2.57 29.40 -2.15
C HIS A 179 -3.48 28.27 -1.65
N LEU A 180 -3.10 27.02 -1.86
CA LEU A 180 -3.88 25.85 -1.45
C LEU A 180 -3.62 25.49 0.01
N SER A 181 -4.68 25.06 0.70
CA SER A 181 -4.64 24.44 2.03
C SER A 181 -3.94 23.08 1.98
N ARG A 182 -3.57 22.56 3.16
CA ARG A 182 -2.99 21.21 3.29
C ARG A 182 -3.96 20.15 2.77
N GLU A 183 -5.24 20.31 3.06
CA GLU A 183 -6.31 19.39 2.65
C GLU A 183 -6.47 19.35 1.12
N GLU A 184 -6.47 20.52 0.46
CA GLU A 184 -6.55 20.60 -1.00
C GLU A 184 -5.31 19.98 -1.68
N ILE A 185 -4.11 20.22 -1.12
CA ILE A 185 -2.89 19.60 -1.61
C ILE A 185 -2.91 18.08 -1.46
N ASN A 186 -3.36 17.59 -0.31
CA ASN A 186 -3.54 16.15 -0.08
C ASN A 186 -4.56 15.55 -1.06
N ALA A 187 -5.67 16.23 -1.33
CA ALA A 187 -6.65 15.78 -2.32
C ALA A 187 -6.06 15.70 -3.74
N LEU A 188 -5.21 16.65 -4.13
CA LEU A 188 -4.48 16.59 -5.40
C LEU A 188 -3.53 15.38 -5.45
N PHE A 189 -2.80 15.12 -4.38
CA PHE A 189 -1.93 13.94 -4.29
C PHE A 189 -2.71 12.65 -4.42
N ASP A 190 -3.78 12.48 -3.64
CA ASP A 190 -4.57 11.26 -3.63
C ASP A 190 -5.21 11.03 -5.00
N SER A 191 -5.72 12.09 -5.65
CA SER A 191 -6.26 12.02 -7.00
C SER A 191 -5.23 11.50 -8.02
N ARG A 192 -4.03 12.10 -8.05
CA ARG A 192 -2.98 11.69 -9.00
C ARG A 192 -2.38 10.32 -8.67
N LEU A 193 -2.20 10.02 -7.40
CA LEU A 193 -1.69 8.73 -6.95
C LEU A 193 -2.68 7.61 -7.34
N ASN A 194 -3.97 7.79 -7.08
CA ASN A 194 -5.01 6.84 -7.50
C ASN A 194 -5.04 6.67 -9.02
N TYR A 195 -4.84 7.74 -9.78
CA TYR A 195 -4.75 7.67 -11.24
C TYR A 195 -3.57 6.82 -11.71
N VAL A 196 -2.36 7.06 -11.20
CA VAL A 196 -1.19 6.22 -11.51
C VAL A 196 -1.43 4.76 -11.09
N MET A 197 -1.98 4.56 -9.88
CA MET A 197 -2.28 3.23 -9.32
C MET A 197 -3.37 2.45 -10.06
N SER A 198 -4.10 3.11 -10.96
CA SER A 198 -5.04 2.44 -11.87
C SER A 198 -4.34 1.66 -12.99
N LYS A 199 -3.08 1.99 -13.29
CA LYS A 199 -2.27 1.35 -14.35
C LYS A 199 -1.01 0.68 -13.84
N ILE A 200 -0.37 1.25 -12.81
CA ILE A 200 0.88 0.74 -12.23
C ILE A 200 0.68 0.50 -10.76
N ARG A 201 1.00 -0.71 -10.29
CA ARG A 201 1.14 -0.98 -8.87
C ARG A 201 2.49 -1.64 -8.65
N ILE A 202 3.25 -1.09 -7.72
CA ILE A 202 4.59 -1.54 -7.40
C ILE A 202 4.53 -2.44 -6.20
N LEU A 203 5.28 -3.53 -6.27
CA LEU A 203 5.51 -4.40 -5.15
C LEU A 203 6.99 -4.33 -4.78
N GLU A 204 7.38 -3.35 -3.96
CA GLU A 204 8.69 -3.38 -3.34
C GLU A 204 8.65 -4.31 -2.13
N THR A 205 9.17 -5.52 -2.32
CA THR A 205 9.39 -6.43 -1.22
C THR A 205 10.78 -6.24 -0.63
N HIS A 206 10.86 -5.75 0.60
CA HIS A 206 12.01 -6.04 1.47
C HIS A 206 11.80 -7.42 2.11
N PHE A 207 11.78 -8.47 1.28
CA PHE A 207 11.73 -9.83 1.82
C PHE A 207 13.08 -10.12 2.47
N VAL A 208 13.21 -9.81 3.76
CA VAL A 208 14.33 -10.30 4.57
C VAL A 208 14.03 -11.76 4.86
N SER A 209 14.42 -12.66 3.95
CA SER A 209 14.49 -14.09 4.27
C SER A 209 15.69 -14.31 5.19
N GLY A 210 15.57 -13.91 6.45
CA GLY A 210 16.54 -14.27 7.48
C GLY A 210 16.35 -15.73 7.85
N LYS A 211 17.37 -16.57 7.63
CA LYS A 211 17.50 -17.81 8.40
C LYS A 211 17.88 -17.39 9.81
N SER A 212 17.02 -17.63 10.81
CA SER A 212 17.54 -17.74 12.18
C SER A 212 18.43 -18.98 12.18
N ALA A 213 19.71 -18.78 12.50
CA ALA A 213 20.56 -19.85 13.00
C ALA A 213 20.06 -20.30 14.38
#